data_AF-A0A443S2D5-F1
#
_entry.id   AF-A0A443S2D5-F1
#
_cell.length_a   1.000
_cell.length_b   1.000
_cell.length_c   1.000
_cell.angle_alpha   90.00
_cell.angle_beta   90.00
_cell.angle_gamma   90.00
#
_symmetry.space_group_name_H-M   'P 1'
#
loop_
_entity.id
_entity.type
_entity.pdbx_description
1 polymer ?
#
loop_
_entity_poly.entity_id
_entity_poly.type
_entity_poly.pdbx_seq_one_letter_code
_entity_poly.pdbx_strand_id
1 'polypeptide(L)'
;MADQKLKENPYDVEAWNVLIKEYQSKNIDDARQFYEKLVAQFPFTGRYWKIYIEHEMKTKNYDKVEKVHEHVLTVHLIVNTFGFFVLNMYFYFVLQLFQRCLIKVLHIELWRCYLNYVKVNEILLLLKQINFASINLFTCLINRSLFLFFLCPLSHVCSQEAKGGLSSFSEKMAQAYDFALDKIGSDIHSYPIWNDYVMFLKNVDAVGSFAENQKITAVRRCYQRGVVNPMINIENFWKDYISYEQGINQIIAEKMIADRSRDYMNARRVAKEYEAVTKGLNRNAPSLPPSSRPEDLKQVSLWKKYIAWEKSNPLRTEDEAIIVKRVTFGYEQCLLCLGHYPDVWYEFCAYLEENSRLMNEKGDINQCKALQEEVTGVYERATSTLLKHSILIHFAFADFEESRNRKEKVAEIYNKLLDAKDSNIDPTLVYIQYMKFARRSEGIKAARNVFKRAREDPRSGSQIYTCSALMEYNCSKDTNVTCKIFE
;
A
#
# COMPACT_ATOMS: atom_id res chain seq x y z
N MET A 1 -15.77 30.37 1.94
CA MET A 1 -14.67 30.84 1.07
C MET A 1 -13.79 29.68 0.59
N ALA A 2 -13.38 28.76 1.47
CA ALA A 2 -12.60 27.57 1.07
C ALA A 2 -13.35 26.64 0.09
N ASP A 3 -14.63 26.35 0.31
CA ASP A 3 -15.42 25.51 -0.63
C ASP A 3 -15.57 26.14 -2.03
N GLN A 4 -15.55 27.47 -2.12
CA GLN A 4 -15.62 28.16 -3.40
C GLN A 4 -14.29 28.06 -4.15
N LYS A 5 -13.16 28.19 -3.44
CA LYS A 5 -11.82 27.92 -4.00
C LYS A 5 -11.69 26.49 -4.50
N LEU A 6 -12.29 25.51 -3.83
CA LEU A 6 -12.29 24.12 -4.29
C LEU A 6 -13.14 23.86 -5.54
N LYS A 7 -14.17 24.68 -5.79
CA LYS A 7 -14.92 24.63 -7.06
C LYS A 7 -14.11 25.16 -8.23
N GLU A 8 -13.26 26.16 -7.98
CA GLU A 8 -12.37 26.75 -8.99
C GLU A 8 -11.13 25.87 -9.23
N ASN A 9 -10.52 25.36 -8.16
CA ASN A 9 -9.38 24.45 -8.19
C ASN A 9 -9.57 23.29 -7.18
N PRO A 10 -10.01 22.11 -7.64
CA PRO A 10 -10.19 20.94 -6.78
C PRO A 10 -8.92 20.46 -6.07
N TYR A 11 -7.75 20.84 -6.57
CA TYR A 11 -6.43 20.45 -6.06
C TYR A 11 -5.77 21.52 -5.19
N ASP A 12 -6.51 22.55 -4.73
CA ASP A 12 -5.96 23.57 -3.81
C ASP A 12 -5.72 22.99 -2.40
N VAL A 13 -4.47 22.65 -2.13
CA VAL A 13 -4.01 22.07 -0.86
C VAL A 13 -4.25 22.99 0.34
N GLU A 14 -4.16 24.31 0.16
CA GLU A 14 -4.36 25.26 1.25
C GLU A 14 -5.82 25.29 1.69
N ALA A 15 -6.74 25.33 0.73
CA ALA A 15 -8.17 25.24 0.98
C ALA A 15 -8.54 23.93 1.71
N TRP A 16 -8.01 22.79 1.24
CA TRP A 16 -8.20 21.51 1.93
C TRP A 16 -7.65 21.50 3.36
N ASN A 17 -6.46 22.07 3.59
CA ASN A 17 -5.86 22.13 4.93
C ASN A 17 -6.66 23.00 5.92
N VAL A 18 -7.29 24.08 5.44
CA VAL A 18 -8.19 24.90 6.26
C VAL A 18 -9.41 24.08 6.66
N LEU A 19 -10.06 23.41 5.70
CA LEU A 19 -11.23 22.57 5.97
C LEU A 19 -10.90 21.40 6.91
N ILE A 20 -9.75 20.74 6.74
CA ILE A 20 -9.32 19.66 7.65
C ILE A 20 -9.27 20.16 9.09
N LYS A 21 -8.73 21.36 9.35
CA LYS A 21 -8.67 21.92 10.71
C LYS A 21 -10.06 22.19 11.27
N GLU A 22 -10.97 22.72 10.46
CA GLU A 22 -12.36 22.99 10.86
C GLU A 22 -13.15 21.70 11.16
N TYR A 23 -12.95 20.64 10.38
CA TYR A 23 -13.65 19.36 10.55
C TYR A 23 -13.04 18.48 11.65
N GLN A 24 -11.79 18.70 12.04
CA GLN A 24 -11.18 18.02 13.19
C GLN A 24 -11.80 18.44 14.53
N SER A 25 -12.40 19.64 14.62
CA SER A 25 -13.12 20.08 15.82
C SER A 25 -14.60 19.66 15.86
N LYS A 26 -15.12 19.10 14.77
CA LYS A 26 -16.53 18.67 14.65
C LYS A 26 -16.68 17.19 15.00
N ASN A 27 -17.91 16.76 15.27
CA ASN A 27 -18.23 15.35 15.47
C ASN A 27 -17.91 14.53 14.21
N ILE A 28 -17.52 13.26 14.43
CA ILE A 28 -17.06 12.37 13.35
C ILE A 28 -18.15 12.09 12.31
N ASP A 29 -19.42 12.02 12.71
CA ASP A 29 -20.52 11.71 11.80
C ASP A 29 -20.72 12.78 10.72
N ASP A 30 -20.53 14.06 11.08
CA ASP A 30 -20.57 15.17 10.12
C ASP A 30 -19.29 15.25 9.29
N ALA A 31 -18.15 14.86 9.87
CA ALA A 31 -16.85 14.92 9.22
C ALA A 31 -16.59 13.75 8.25
N ARG A 32 -17.29 12.61 8.40
CA ARG A 32 -17.08 11.40 7.58
C ARG A 32 -17.28 11.65 6.09
N GLN A 33 -18.33 12.39 5.73
CA GLN A 33 -18.60 12.74 4.33
C GLN A 33 -17.50 13.63 3.74
N PHE A 34 -16.90 14.50 4.56
CA PHE A 34 -15.77 15.33 4.14
C PHE A 34 -14.51 14.48 3.96
N TYR A 35 -14.19 13.59 4.89
CA TYR A 35 -13.02 12.71 4.77
C TYR A 35 -13.12 11.75 3.59
N GLU A 36 -14.29 11.17 3.31
CA GLU A 36 -14.48 10.33 2.12
C GLU A 36 -14.26 11.13 0.82
N LYS A 37 -14.69 12.40 0.75
CA LYS A 37 -14.35 13.29 -0.38
C LYS A 37 -12.85 13.56 -0.47
N LEU A 38 -12.20 13.84 0.66
CA LEU A 38 -10.76 14.12 0.73
C LEU A 38 -9.92 12.93 0.24
N VAL A 39 -10.21 11.72 0.72
CA VAL A 39 -9.46 10.50 0.34
C VAL A 39 -9.83 10.00 -1.05
N ALA A 40 -11.04 10.30 -1.55
CA ALA A 40 -11.39 10.06 -2.94
C ALA A 40 -10.61 10.99 -3.89
N GLN A 41 -10.39 12.24 -3.49
CA GLN A 41 -9.60 13.20 -4.27
C GLN A 41 -8.10 12.89 -4.20
N PHE A 42 -7.60 12.52 -3.02
CA PHE A 42 -6.19 12.24 -2.77
C PHE A 42 -5.97 10.81 -2.25
N PRO A 43 -6.13 9.78 -3.10
CA PRO A 43 -6.08 8.39 -2.66
C PRO A 43 -4.69 7.93 -2.20
N PHE A 44 -3.61 8.57 -2.68
CA PHE A 44 -2.23 8.18 -2.34
C PHE A 44 -1.62 8.95 -1.17
N THR A 45 -2.30 9.97 -0.65
CA THR A 45 -1.76 10.80 0.43
C THR A 45 -1.96 10.12 1.79
N GLY A 46 -0.97 9.35 2.24
CA GLY A 46 -1.02 8.64 3.52
C GLY A 46 -1.30 9.53 4.73
N ARG A 47 -0.87 10.80 4.70
CA ARG A 47 -1.16 11.80 5.74
C ARG A 47 -2.66 12.03 5.93
N TYR A 48 -3.45 12.10 4.85
CA TYR A 48 -4.89 12.36 4.94
C TYR A 48 -5.64 11.13 5.44
N TRP A 49 -5.24 9.94 4.99
CA TRP A 49 -5.74 8.68 5.55
C TRP A 49 -5.45 8.57 7.05
N LYS A 50 -4.21 8.91 7.47
CA LYS A 50 -3.84 8.92 8.89
C LYS A 50 -4.72 9.89 9.69
N ILE A 51 -4.92 11.11 9.21
CA ILE A 51 -5.78 12.09 9.90
C ILE A 51 -7.21 11.55 10.05
N TYR A 52 -7.76 10.94 9.01
CA TYR A 52 -9.10 10.38 9.05
C TYR A 52 -9.18 9.25 10.09
N ILE A 53 -8.26 8.29 10.04
CA ILE A 53 -8.21 7.15 10.96
C ILE A 53 -7.96 7.62 12.40
N GLU A 54 -7.04 8.57 12.62
CA GLU A 54 -6.79 9.13 13.95
C GLU A 54 -8.00 9.86 14.51
N HIS A 55 -8.80 10.54 13.69
CA HIS A 55 -10.01 11.19 14.16
C HIS A 55 -11.06 10.16 14.57
N GLU A 56 -11.32 9.14 13.76
CA GLU A 56 -12.20 8.00 14.10
C GLU A 56 -11.71 7.30 15.39
N MET A 57 -10.39 7.11 15.56
CA MET A 57 -9.79 6.54 16.76
C MET A 57 -9.80 7.46 17.98
N LYS A 58 -9.92 8.79 17.82
CA LYS A 58 -9.99 9.77 18.91
C LYS A 58 -11.41 9.92 19.44
N THR A 59 -12.41 9.88 18.56
CA THR A 59 -13.84 9.89 18.92
C THR A 59 -14.30 8.57 19.53
N LYS A 60 -13.41 7.88 20.25
CA LYS A 60 -13.68 6.70 21.04
C LYS A 60 -15.01 6.92 21.78
N ASN A 61 -16.08 6.28 21.34
CA ASN A 61 -17.34 6.26 22.06
C ASN A 61 -17.18 5.38 23.32
N TYR A 62 -16.16 5.59 24.14
CA TYR A 62 -16.09 5.03 25.48
C TYR A 62 -17.15 5.71 26.35
N ASP A 63 -17.38 7.02 26.20
CA ASP A 63 -18.35 7.76 27.03
C ASP A 63 -19.81 7.38 26.76
N LYS A 64 -20.17 7.00 25.53
CA LYS A 64 -21.51 6.47 25.23
C LYS A 64 -21.68 5.02 25.69
N VAL A 65 -20.60 4.25 25.78
CA VAL A 65 -20.62 2.86 26.30
C VAL A 65 -20.57 2.85 27.84
N GLU A 66 -19.91 3.82 28.48
CA GLU A 66 -19.86 4.03 29.93
C GLU A 66 -21.15 4.65 30.49
N LYS A 67 -21.72 5.69 29.84
CA LYS A 67 -23.04 6.21 30.25
C LYS A 67 -24.17 5.20 30.06
N VAL A 68 -24.03 4.29 29.09
CA VAL A 68 -24.89 3.11 28.98
C VAL A 68 -24.57 2.10 30.08
N HIS A 69 -23.30 1.87 30.47
CA HIS A 69 -22.97 1.01 31.62
C HIS A 69 -23.59 1.50 32.95
N GLU A 70 -23.61 2.80 33.20
CA GLU A 70 -24.18 3.36 34.45
C GLU A 70 -25.72 3.26 34.48
N HIS A 71 -26.39 3.38 33.33
CA HIS A 71 -27.84 3.22 33.21
C HIS A 71 -28.30 1.77 32.96
N VAL A 72 -27.39 0.84 32.63
CA VAL A 72 -27.69 -0.55 32.20
C VAL A 72 -27.09 -1.57 33.17
N LEU A 73 -27.14 -1.29 34.47
CA LEU A 73 -27.03 -2.34 35.50
C LEU A 73 -28.31 -3.19 35.62
N THR A 74 -29.39 -2.85 34.89
CA THR A 74 -30.71 -3.49 35.04
C THR A 74 -31.17 -4.36 33.86
N VAL A 75 -30.42 -4.48 32.75
CA VAL A 75 -30.85 -5.27 31.58
C VAL A 75 -29.71 -6.15 31.06
N HIS A 76 -29.41 -7.22 31.80
CA HIS A 76 -28.15 -7.97 31.70
C HIS A 76 -28.05 -9.04 30.58
N LEU A 77 -29.00 -9.16 29.65
CA LEU A 77 -28.98 -10.27 28.67
C LEU A 77 -29.21 -9.91 27.18
N ILE A 78 -29.66 -8.71 26.83
CA ILE A 78 -29.96 -8.35 25.42
C ILE A 78 -28.92 -7.36 24.84
N VAL A 79 -28.27 -6.54 25.68
CA VAL A 79 -27.33 -5.49 25.22
C VAL A 79 -25.92 -6.02 24.97
N ASN A 80 -25.51 -7.12 25.61
CA ASN A 80 -24.19 -7.73 25.37
C ASN A 80 -24.00 -8.17 23.91
N THR A 81 -25.06 -8.61 23.23
CA THR A 81 -25.05 -8.93 21.80
C THR A 81 -25.08 -7.66 20.93
N PHE A 82 -25.85 -6.63 21.28
CA PHE A 82 -25.98 -5.41 20.48
C PHE A 82 -24.76 -4.48 20.57
N GLY A 83 -24.19 -4.31 21.77
CA GLY A 83 -22.93 -3.59 21.97
C GLY A 83 -21.73 -4.31 21.35
N PHE A 84 -21.74 -5.66 21.37
CA PHE A 84 -20.78 -6.49 20.65
C PHE A 84 -20.90 -6.32 19.13
N PHE A 85 -22.12 -6.23 18.58
CA PHE A 85 -22.36 -5.97 17.16
C PHE A 85 -21.90 -4.58 16.72
N VAL A 86 -22.23 -3.54 17.49
CA VAL A 86 -21.88 -2.15 17.14
C VAL A 86 -20.37 -1.92 17.24
N LEU A 87 -19.70 -2.38 18.30
CA LEU A 87 -18.23 -2.29 18.40
C LEU A 87 -17.56 -3.13 17.30
N ASN A 88 -18.00 -4.37 17.04
CA ASN A 88 -17.49 -5.13 15.90
C ASN A 88 -17.65 -4.34 14.60
N MET A 89 -18.80 -3.74 14.34
CA MET A 89 -19.06 -2.96 13.11
C MET A 89 -18.08 -1.78 12.93
N TYR A 90 -17.74 -1.06 14.00
CA TYR A 90 -16.74 0.02 13.93
C TYR A 90 -15.30 -0.50 13.73
N PHE A 91 -14.91 -1.60 14.38
CA PHE A 91 -13.61 -2.24 14.15
C PHE A 91 -13.49 -2.79 12.72
N TYR A 92 -14.56 -3.39 12.19
CA TYR A 92 -14.65 -3.80 10.79
C TYR A 92 -14.50 -2.60 9.86
N PHE A 93 -15.10 -1.45 10.18
CA PHE A 93 -14.99 -0.24 9.37
C PHE A 93 -13.55 0.31 9.32
N VAL A 94 -12.87 0.43 10.46
CA VAL A 94 -11.47 0.89 10.50
C VAL A 94 -10.53 -0.11 9.81
N LEU A 95 -10.75 -1.42 9.97
CA LEU A 95 -10.02 -2.44 9.22
C LEU A 95 -10.28 -2.35 7.71
N GLN A 96 -11.52 -2.06 7.28
CA GLN A 96 -11.84 -1.81 5.87
C GLN A 96 -11.14 -0.56 5.33
N LEU A 97 -11.02 0.51 6.13
CA LEU A 97 -10.23 1.69 5.75
C LEU A 97 -8.75 1.31 5.56
N PHE A 98 -8.17 0.54 6.47
CA PHE A 98 -6.81 0.02 6.34
C PHE A 98 -6.63 -0.90 5.12
N GLN A 99 -7.60 -1.77 4.83
CA GLN A 99 -7.58 -2.62 3.62
C GLN A 99 -7.63 -1.80 2.33
N ARG A 100 -8.39 -0.69 2.31
CA ARG A 100 -8.47 0.23 1.16
C ARG A 100 -7.15 0.96 0.91
N CYS A 101 -6.39 1.29 1.95
CA CYS A 101 -5.21 2.16 1.85
C CYS A 101 -3.86 1.44 1.93
N LEU A 102 -3.64 0.46 2.82
CA LEU A 102 -2.31 -0.09 3.13
C LEU A 102 -1.61 -0.73 1.93
N ILE A 103 -2.36 -1.41 1.05
CA ILE A 103 -1.80 -2.07 -0.14
C ILE A 103 -1.42 -1.04 -1.20
N LYS A 104 -2.08 0.12 -1.24
CA LYS A 104 -1.90 1.15 -2.27
C LYS A 104 -0.99 2.30 -1.82
N VAL A 105 -0.83 2.49 -0.51
CA VAL A 105 -0.15 3.64 0.11
C VAL A 105 0.94 3.13 1.04
N LEU A 106 2.17 3.07 0.53
CA LEU A 106 3.36 2.69 1.28
C LEU A 106 3.89 3.90 2.09
N HIS A 107 3.09 4.45 3.01
CA HIS A 107 3.51 5.58 3.84
C HIS A 107 3.86 5.12 5.26
N ILE A 108 5.08 5.41 5.72
CA ILE A 108 5.61 4.89 7.00
C ILE A 108 4.72 5.19 8.21
N GLU A 109 4.14 6.39 8.27
CA GLU A 109 3.30 6.79 9.41
C GLU A 109 1.94 6.09 9.41
N LEU A 110 1.43 5.73 8.23
CA LEU A 110 0.19 4.96 8.11
C LEU A 110 0.38 3.52 8.59
N TRP A 111 1.52 2.90 8.26
CA TRP A 111 1.89 1.57 8.75
C TRP A 111 2.14 1.55 10.26
N ARG A 112 2.76 2.60 10.81
CA ARG A 112 2.87 2.76 12.28
C ARG A 112 1.50 2.92 12.94
N CYS A 113 0.59 3.68 12.31
CA CYS A 113 -0.79 3.80 12.77
C CYS A 113 -1.52 2.45 12.75
N TYR A 114 -1.31 1.64 11.70
CA TYR A 114 -1.85 0.28 11.60
C TYR A 114 -1.33 -0.64 12.72
N LEU A 115 -0.01 -0.67 12.94
CA LEU A 115 0.59 -1.50 14.00
C LEU A 115 0.10 -1.08 15.38
N ASN A 116 -0.04 0.23 15.63
CA ASN A 116 -0.65 0.74 16.85
C ASN A 116 -2.11 0.34 16.99
N TYR A 117 -2.89 0.38 15.90
CA TYR A 117 -4.28 -0.08 15.90
C TYR A 117 -4.39 -1.58 16.22
N VAL A 118 -3.60 -2.43 15.57
CA VAL A 118 -3.58 -3.88 15.85
C VAL A 118 -3.21 -4.13 17.31
N LYS A 119 -2.18 -3.45 17.82
CA LYS A 119 -1.76 -3.54 19.22
C LYS A 119 -2.89 -3.15 20.18
N VAL A 120 -3.57 -2.03 19.96
CA VAL A 120 -4.64 -1.55 20.84
C VAL A 120 -5.90 -2.42 20.75
N ASN A 121 -6.30 -2.84 19.55
CA ASN A 121 -7.50 -3.63 19.32
C ASN A 121 -7.39 -5.02 19.97
N GLU A 122 -6.26 -5.70 19.78
CA GLU A 122 -6.07 -7.02 20.38
C GLU A 122 -5.90 -6.94 21.91
N ILE A 123 -5.28 -5.89 22.45
CA ILE A 123 -5.27 -5.63 23.92
C ILE A 123 -6.70 -5.45 24.45
N LEU A 124 -7.58 -4.75 23.71
CA LEU A 124 -8.99 -4.59 24.08
C LEU A 124 -9.76 -5.92 24.01
N LEU A 125 -9.46 -6.80 23.06
CA LEU A 125 -10.05 -8.15 23.00
C LEU A 125 -9.60 -9.01 24.18
N LEU A 126 -8.32 -8.94 24.56
CA LEU A 126 -7.77 -9.65 25.71
C LEU A 126 -8.36 -9.15 27.05
N LEU A 127 -8.45 -7.82 27.25
CA LEU A 127 -9.11 -7.25 28.44
C LEU A 127 -10.58 -7.65 28.53
N LYS A 128 -11.27 -7.80 27.39
CA LYS A 128 -12.68 -8.26 27.35
C LYS A 128 -12.82 -9.75 27.66
N GLN A 129 -11.89 -10.60 27.22
CA GLN A 129 -11.87 -12.02 27.62
C GLN A 129 -11.63 -12.16 29.14
N ILE A 130 -10.76 -11.33 29.72
CA ILE A 130 -10.52 -11.30 31.17
C ILE A 130 -11.76 -10.78 31.93
N ASN A 131 -12.45 -9.74 31.43
CA ASN A 131 -13.68 -9.25 32.05
C ASN A 131 -14.85 -10.25 31.95
N PHE A 132 -14.97 -11.00 30.86
CA PHE A 132 -15.98 -12.08 30.74
C PHE A 132 -15.72 -13.22 31.74
N ALA A 133 -14.45 -13.58 31.96
CA ALA A 133 -14.06 -14.54 32.99
C ALA A 133 -14.31 -14.00 34.41
N SER A 134 -14.08 -12.70 34.63
CA SER A 134 -14.32 -12.03 35.92
C SER A 134 -15.81 -11.94 36.28
N ILE A 135 -16.68 -11.72 35.27
CA ILE A 135 -18.14 -11.75 35.42
C ILE A 135 -18.63 -13.16 35.79
N ASN A 136 -18.09 -14.21 35.16
CA ASN A 136 -18.41 -15.60 35.54
C ASN A 136 -17.97 -15.95 36.97
N LEU A 137 -16.83 -15.42 37.44
CA LEU A 137 -16.41 -15.53 38.84
C LEU A 137 -17.37 -14.82 39.80
N PHE A 138 -17.90 -13.65 39.41
CA PHE A 138 -18.85 -12.88 40.21
C PHE A 138 -20.23 -13.58 40.29
N THR A 139 -20.68 -14.19 39.20
CA THR A 139 -21.91 -15.02 39.20
C THR A 139 -21.74 -16.31 40.03
N CYS A 140 -20.54 -16.89 40.06
CA CYS A 140 -20.20 -18.02 40.94
C CYS A 140 -20.14 -17.65 42.43
N LEU A 141 -19.73 -16.43 42.78
CA LEU A 141 -19.67 -15.94 44.17
C LEU A 141 -21.06 -15.70 44.79
N ILE A 142 -22.09 -15.47 43.97
CA ILE A 142 -23.47 -15.24 44.44
C ILE A 142 -24.18 -16.56 44.80
N ASN A 143 -23.78 -17.71 44.23
CA ASN A 143 -24.33 -19.03 44.60
C ASN A 143 -23.50 -19.68 45.73
N ARG A 144 -23.65 -19.13 46.94
CA ARG A 144 -22.92 -19.51 48.15
C ARG A 144 -23.21 -20.93 48.70
N SER A 145 -24.04 -21.74 48.03
CA SER A 145 -24.50 -23.05 48.52
C SER A 145 -23.80 -24.27 47.90
N LEU A 146 -22.88 -24.09 46.93
CA LEU A 146 -22.14 -25.21 46.28
C LEU A 146 -20.60 -25.07 46.40
N PHE A 147 -20.12 -24.17 47.25
CA PHE A 147 -18.75 -23.65 47.25
C PHE A 147 -17.67 -24.61 47.80
N LEU A 148 -17.99 -25.83 48.23
CA LEU A 148 -17.02 -26.71 48.91
C LEU A 148 -16.63 -28.00 48.19
N PHE A 149 -17.17 -28.31 47.01
CA PHE A 149 -16.90 -29.62 46.38
C PHE A 149 -16.14 -29.63 45.05
N PHE A 150 -15.88 -28.49 44.39
CA PHE A 150 -15.36 -28.51 43.01
C PHE A 150 -14.18 -27.58 42.67
N LEU A 151 -13.55 -26.92 43.64
CA LEU A 151 -12.44 -25.97 43.36
C LEU A 151 -11.06 -26.53 43.73
N CYS A 152 -10.54 -27.37 42.84
CA CYS A 152 -9.10 -27.54 42.62
C CYS A 152 -8.73 -27.55 41.11
N PRO A 153 -9.60 -27.94 40.15
CA PRO A 153 -9.22 -27.90 38.73
C PRO A 153 -9.46 -26.57 38.00
N LEU A 154 -10.41 -25.72 38.43
CA LEU A 154 -10.88 -24.56 37.65
C LEU A 154 -9.93 -23.35 37.63
N SER A 155 -9.04 -23.19 38.63
CA SER A 155 -7.98 -22.17 38.59
C SER A 155 -6.92 -22.47 37.53
N HIS A 156 -6.66 -23.76 37.27
CA HIS A 156 -5.71 -24.19 36.25
C HIS A 156 -6.27 -24.02 34.83
N VAL A 157 -7.56 -24.27 34.62
CA VAL A 157 -8.22 -24.15 33.30
C VAL A 157 -8.35 -22.69 32.84
N CYS A 158 -8.74 -21.75 33.72
CA CYS A 158 -8.76 -20.31 33.39
C CYS A 158 -7.36 -19.76 33.05
N SER A 159 -6.29 -20.29 33.68
CA SER A 159 -4.91 -19.89 33.34
C SER A 159 -4.46 -20.41 31.97
N GLN A 160 -4.98 -21.54 31.51
CA GLN A 160 -4.62 -22.15 30.23
C GLN A 160 -5.37 -21.49 29.06
N GLU A 161 -6.64 -21.12 29.23
CA GLU A 161 -7.42 -20.40 28.21
C GLU A 161 -6.94 -18.94 28.04
N ALA A 162 -6.56 -18.26 29.11
CA ALA A 162 -5.92 -16.95 29.03
C ALA A 162 -4.56 -17.02 28.31
N LYS A 163 -3.77 -18.07 28.56
CA LYS A 163 -2.50 -18.33 27.86
C LYS A 163 -2.70 -18.72 26.38
N GLY A 164 -3.78 -19.43 26.05
CA GLY A 164 -4.15 -19.77 24.66
C GLY A 164 -4.65 -18.56 23.84
N GLY A 165 -5.33 -17.61 24.48
CA GLY A 165 -5.65 -16.32 23.88
C GLY A 165 -4.40 -15.46 23.63
N LEU A 166 -3.51 -15.39 24.62
CA LEU A 166 -2.23 -14.66 24.54
C LEU A 166 -1.25 -15.23 23.49
N SER A 167 -1.18 -16.56 23.33
CA SER A 167 -0.34 -17.17 22.30
C SER A 167 -0.82 -16.81 20.89
N SER A 168 -2.13 -16.89 20.62
CA SER A 168 -2.71 -16.48 19.34
C SER A 168 -2.56 -14.99 19.05
N PHE A 169 -2.58 -14.12 20.07
CA PHE A 169 -2.29 -12.69 19.94
C PHE A 169 -0.83 -12.46 19.51
N SER A 170 0.11 -13.14 20.18
CA SER A 170 1.53 -12.95 19.90
C SER A 170 1.90 -13.35 18.47
N GLU A 171 1.26 -14.39 17.95
CA GLU A 171 1.41 -14.86 16.57
C GLU A 171 0.83 -13.87 15.55
N LYS A 172 -0.40 -13.38 15.76
CA LYS A 172 -1.01 -12.38 14.86
C LYS A 172 -0.24 -11.07 14.84
N MET A 173 0.26 -10.63 16.00
CA MET A 173 1.07 -9.41 16.09
C MET A 173 2.42 -9.58 15.39
N ALA A 174 3.08 -10.74 15.56
CA ALA A 174 4.31 -11.06 14.83
C ALA A 174 4.08 -11.08 13.31
N GLN A 175 2.99 -11.71 12.85
CA GLN A 175 2.60 -11.70 11.43
C GLN A 175 2.36 -10.27 10.90
N ALA A 176 1.72 -9.40 11.68
CA ALA A 176 1.50 -8.01 11.29
C ALA A 176 2.82 -7.23 11.17
N TYR A 177 3.78 -7.43 12.09
CA TYR A 177 5.11 -6.84 11.99
C TYR A 177 5.90 -7.40 10.80
N ASP A 178 5.89 -8.71 10.58
CA ASP A 178 6.57 -9.34 9.44
C ASP A 178 6.01 -8.83 8.11
N PHE A 179 4.68 -8.68 8.02
CA PHE A 179 4.01 -8.09 6.86
C PHE A 179 4.38 -6.62 6.65
N ALA A 180 4.41 -5.82 7.71
CA ALA A 180 4.86 -4.43 7.63
C ALA A 180 6.31 -4.34 7.16
N LEU A 181 7.21 -5.15 7.72
CA LEU A 181 8.63 -5.16 7.35
C LEU A 181 8.88 -5.66 5.92
N ASP A 182 8.03 -6.54 5.38
CA ASP A 182 8.13 -6.94 3.98
C ASP A 182 7.76 -5.81 3.00
N LYS A 183 6.82 -4.94 3.37
CA LYS A 183 6.32 -3.85 2.50
C LYS A 183 7.02 -2.50 2.72
N ILE A 184 7.19 -2.07 3.97
CA ILE A 184 7.75 -0.76 4.34
C ILE A 184 9.14 -0.85 4.99
N GLY A 185 9.65 -2.08 5.20
CA GLY A 185 10.93 -2.29 5.86
C GLY A 185 12.08 -1.58 5.13
N SER A 186 12.09 -1.57 3.79
CA SER A 186 13.12 -0.91 2.98
C SER A 186 13.14 0.63 3.06
N ASP A 187 12.20 1.24 3.79
CA ASP A 187 12.16 2.68 3.96
C ASP A 187 13.31 3.21 4.83
N ILE A 188 13.79 4.42 4.51
CA ILE A 188 14.85 5.08 5.27
C ILE A 188 14.46 5.39 6.73
N HIS A 189 13.16 5.63 6.99
CA HIS A 189 12.62 5.93 8.31
C HIS A 189 11.98 4.71 9.00
N SER A 190 12.27 3.49 8.53
CA SER A 190 11.70 2.25 9.06
C SER A 190 12.21 1.84 10.45
N TYR A 191 13.28 2.47 10.96
CA TYR A 191 13.92 2.14 12.26
C TYR A 191 12.94 1.93 13.43
N PRO A 192 11.93 2.80 13.65
CA PRO A 192 10.99 2.60 14.76
C PRO A 192 10.23 1.27 14.67
N ILE A 193 9.87 0.81 13.46
CA ILE A 193 9.14 -0.46 13.28
C ILE A 193 10.04 -1.64 13.65
N TRP A 194 11.31 -1.61 13.24
CA TRP A 194 12.29 -2.63 13.64
C TRP A 194 12.49 -2.67 15.15
N ASN A 195 12.69 -1.49 15.77
CA ASN A 195 12.88 -1.40 17.21
C ASN A 195 11.65 -1.87 17.99
N ASP A 196 10.45 -1.44 17.59
CA ASP A 196 9.19 -1.84 18.23
C ASP A 196 8.95 -3.35 18.11
N TYR A 197 9.28 -3.96 16.97
CA TYR A 197 9.17 -5.41 16.79
C TYR A 197 10.18 -6.17 17.66
N VAL A 198 11.42 -5.71 17.73
CA VAL A 198 12.44 -6.30 18.62
C VAL A 198 12.02 -6.18 20.09
N MET A 199 11.53 -5.02 20.52
CA MET A 199 11.03 -4.82 21.88
C MET A 199 9.83 -5.72 22.17
N PHE A 200 8.92 -5.88 21.21
CA PHE A 200 7.81 -6.82 21.32
C PHE A 200 8.31 -8.26 21.54
N LEU A 201 9.21 -8.76 20.68
CA LEU A 201 9.76 -10.11 20.79
C LEU A 201 10.53 -10.33 22.11
N LYS A 202 11.24 -9.31 22.60
CA LYS A 202 11.94 -9.36 23.90
C LYS A 202 10.97 -9.42 25.08
N ASN A 203 9.77 -8.85 24.95
CA ASN A 203 8.77 -8.82 26.02
C ASN A 203 7.81 -10.03 25.99
N VAL A 204 7.90 -10.92 25.00
CA VAL A 204 7.13 -12.17 25.00
C VAL A 204 7.62 -13.07 26.15
N ASP A 205 6.70 -13.45 27.04
CA ASP A 205 6.98 -14.37 28.13
C ASP A 205 7.29 -15.76 27.57
N ALA A 206 8.47 -16.29 27.91
CA ALA A 206 8.91 -17.63 27.51
C ALA A 206 9.16 -18.43 28.79
N VAL A 207 8.47 -19.55 28.96
CA VAL A 207 8.64 -20.44 30.12
C VAL A 207 9.31 -21.73 29.66
N GLY A 208 10.50 -21.98 30.19
CA GLY A 208 11.29 -23.18 29.87
C GLY A 208 12.35 -22.95 28.79
N SER A 209 13.41 -23.75 28.83
CA SER A 209 14.61 -23.58 28.01
C SER A 209 14.34 -23.65 26.49
N PHE A 210 13.37 -24.47 26.05
CA PHE A 210 13.00 -24.54 24.62
C PHE A 210 12.35 -23.22 24.13
N ALA A 211 11.41 -22.66 24.90
CA ALA A 211 10.73 -21.43 24.55
C ALA A 211 11.68 -20.22 24.57
N GLU A 212 12.63 -20.17 25.51
CA GLU A 212 13.68 -19.14 25.56
C GLU A 212 14.58 -19.19 24.32
N ASN A 213 14.99 -20.39 23.89
CA ASN A 213 15.79 -20.56 22.67
C ASN A 213 15.03 -20.15 21.39
N GLN A 214 13.72 -20.42 21.32
CA GLN A 214 12.88 -19.98 20.21
C GLN A 214 12.78 -18.45 20.17
N LYS A 215 12.60 -17.81 21.33
CA LYS A 215 12.63 -16.34 21.47
C LYS A 215 13.95 -15.75 21.03
N ILE A 216 15.08 -16.31 21.47
CA ILE A 216 16.43 -15.88 21.05
C ILE A 216 16.57 -15.97 19.52
N THR A 217 16.13 -17.08 18.93
CA THR A 217 16.20 -17.30 17.48
C THR A 217 15.35 -16.29 16.71
N ALA A 218 14.15 -15.98 17.19
CA ALA A 218 13.26 -14.99 16.58
C ALA A 218 13.85 -13.57 16.65
N VAL A 219 14.31 -13.14 17.83
CA VAL A 219 14.94 -11.82 18.00
C VAL A 219 16.19 -11.69 17.15
N ARG A 220 17.05 -12.73 17.12
CA ARG A 220 18.26 -12.76 16.29
C ARG A 220 17.94 -12.64 14.81
N ARG A 221 16.93 -13.35 14.31
CA ARG A 221 16.49 -13.26 12.91
C ARG A 221 16.07 -11.83 12.56
N CYS A 222 15.33 -11.16 13.44
CA CYS A 222 14.90 -9.78 13.24
C CYS A 222 16.09 -8.82 13.16
N TYR A 223 17.05 -8.90 14.10
CA TYR A 223 18.26 -8.09 14.06
C TYR A 223 19.09 -8.34 12.79
N GLN A 224 19.35 -9.61 12.46
CA GLN A 224 20.15 -9.96 11.28
C GLN A 224 19.50 -9.49 9.97
N ARG A 225 18.17 -9.48 9.87
CA ARG A 225 17.45 -8.91 8.72
C ARG A 225 17.56 -7.37 8.68
N GLY A 226 17.44 -6.70 9.83
CA GLY A 226 17.47 -5.24 9.91
C GLY A 226 18.85 -4.62 9.69
N VAL A 227 19.95 -5.27 10.12
CA VAL A 227 21.33 -4.73 10.00
C VAL A 227 21.85 -4.67 8.55
N VAL A 228 21.22 -5.41 7.64
CA VAL A 228 21.54 -5.39 6.20
C VAL A 228 20.76 -4.28 5.48
N ASN A 229 19.72 -3.73 6.11
CA ASN A 229 18.83 -2.78 5.48
C ASN A 229 19.30 -1.33 5.73
N PRO A 230 19.57 -0.53 4.67
CA PRO A 230 20.00 0.86 4.82
C PRO A 230 18.89 1.76 5.41
N MET A 231 19.01 2.11 6.69
CA MET A 231 18.06 2.97 7.41
C MET A 231 18.76 4.02 8.29
N ILE A 232 18.04 5.08 8.66
CA ILE A 232 18.50 6.04 9.66
C ILE A 232 18.64 5.32 11.01
N ASN A 233 19.65 5.70 11.80
CA ASN A 233 19.97 5.10 13.09
C ASN A 233 20.36 3.62 13.05
N ILE A 234 20.83 3.11 11.90
CA ILE A 234 21.39 1.74 11.80
C ILE A 234 22.55 1.50 12.79
N GLU A 235 23.29 2.54 13.15
CA GLU A 235 24.37 2.45 14.14
C GLU A 235 23.85 2.12 15.54
N ASN A 236 22.70 2.69 15.94
CA ASN A 236 22.08 2.38 17.23
C ASN A 236 21.52 0.95 17.20
N PHE A 237 20.87 0.56 16.09
CA PHE A 237 20.36 -0.80 15.92
C PHE A 237 21.47 -1.86 16.01
N TRP A 238 22.65 -1.58 15.43
CA TRP A 238 23.83 -2.44 15.52
C TRP A 238 24.41 -2.52 16.93
N LYS A 239 24.48 -1.39 17.66
CA LYS A 239 24.90 -1.38 19.06
C LYS A 239 23.99 -2.23 19.94
N ASP A 240 22.67 -2.13 19.74
CA ASP A 240 21.69 -2.93 20.47
C ASP A 240 21.82 -4.43 20.14
N TYR A 241 22.16 -4.78 18.90
CA TYR A 241 22.44 -6.16 18.50
C TYR A 241 23.69 -6.72 19.20
N ILE A 242 24.79 -5.94 19.24
CA ILE A 242 26.02 -6.34 19.94
C ILE A 242 25.72 -6.57 21.43
N SER A 243 25.04 -5.63 22.08
CA SER A 243 24.67 -5.74 23.49
C SER A 243 23.76 -6.95 23.74
N TYR A 244 22.89 -7.29 22.79
CA TYR A 244 21.99 -8.44 22.90
C TYR A 244 22.74 -9.78 22.80
N GLU A 245 23.61 -9.96 21.80
CA GLU A 245 24.38 -11.22 21.65
C GLU A 245 25.36 -11.42 22.81
N GLN A 246 26.02 -10.34 23.26
CA GLN A 246 26.90 -10.37 24.44
C GLN A 246 26.13 -10.70 25.73
N GLY A 247 24.87 -10.28 25.83
CA GLY A 247 23.98 -10.59 26.95
C GLY A 247 23.50 -12.05 26.99
N ILE A 248 23.47 -12.76 25.86
CA ILE A 248 23.10 -14.18 25.80
C ILE A 248 24.31 -15.08 26.06
N ASN A 249 25.36 -14.93 25.24
CA ASN A 249 26.55 -15.77 25.33
C ASN A 249 27.78 -15.06 24.76
N GLN A 250 28.69 -14.65 25.63
CA GLN A 250 29.91 -13.90 25.27
C GLN A 250 30.84 -14.67 24.30
N ILE A 251 30.91 -16.00 24.40
CA ILE A 251 31.82 -16.83 23.60
C ILE A 251 31.34 -16.90 22.14
N ILE A 252 30.02 -17.06 21.94
CA ILE A 252 29.43 -17.17 20.60
C ILE A 252 29.20 -15.78 19.99
N ALA A 253 29.01 -14.75 20.82
CA ALA A 253 28.73 -13.39 20.38
C ALA A 253 29.79 -12.84 19.42
N GLU A 254 31.08 -13.01 19.72
CA GLU A 254 32.16 -12.48 18.87
C GLU A 254 32.09 -13.03 17.44
N LYS A 255 31.89 -14.36 17.31
CA LYS A 255 31.75 -15.01 16.01
C LYS A 255 30.50 -14.51 15.26
N MET A 256 29.36 -14.45 15.94
CA MET A 256 28.09 -14.01 15.34
C MET A 256 28.13 -12.55 14.86
N ILE A 257 28.80 -11.69 15.62
CA ILE A 257 29.00 -10.28 15.28
C ILE A 257 29.98 -10.16 14.10
N ALA A 258 31.07 -10.92 14.10
CA ALA A 258 32.07 -10.91 13.02
C ALA A 258 31.47 -11.35 11.68
N ASP A 259 30.65 -12.40 11.68
CA ASP A 259 30.01 -12.95 10.47
C ASP A 259 29.11 -11.94 9.76
N ARG A 260 28.47 -11.01 10.49
CA ARG A 260 27.57 -9.97 9.94
C ARG A 260 28.19 -8.59 9.83
N SER A 261 29.37 -8.36 10.39
CA SER A 261 30.02 -7.05 10.44
C SER A 261 30.27 -6.47 9.04
N ARG A 262 30.66 -7.32 8.08
CA ARG A 262 30.91 -6.89 6.68
C ARG A 262 29.64 -6.36 6.01
N ASP A 263 28.54 -7.09 6.13
CA ASP A 263 27.24 -6.71 5.54
C ASP A 263 26.72 -5.42 6.18
N TYR A 264 26.84 -5.30 7.50
CA TYR A 264 26.51 -4.07 8.22
C TYR A 264 27.33 -2.86 7.75
N MET A 265 28.65 -3.02 7.57
CA MET A 265 29.49 -1.92 7.09
C MET A 265 29.10 -1.47 5.68
N ASN A 266 28.68 -2.39 4.82
CA ASN A 266 28.13 -2.09 3.50
C ASN A 266 26.80 -1.33 3.62
N ALA A 267 25.86 -1.84 4.42
CA ALA A 267 24.56 -1.23 4.65
C ALA A 267 24.66 0.17 5.27
N ARG A 268 25.58 0.38 6.22
CA ARG A 268 25.87 1.68 6.84
C ARG A 268 26.41 2.69 5.85
N ARG A 269 27.31 2.28 4.95
CA ARG A 269 27.82 3.17 3.88
C ARG A 269 26.66 3.62 2.99
N VAL A 270 25.86 2.66 2.51
CA VAL A 270 24.70 2.93 1.66
C VAL A 270 23.64 3.76 2.39
N ALA A 271 23.44 3.58 3.69
CA ALA A 271 22.51 4.40 4.47
C ALA A 271 22.87 5.89 4.45
N LYS A 272 24.17 6.22 4.53
CA LYS A 272 24.65 7.61 4.42
C LYS A 272 24.45 8.19 3.02
N GLU A 273 24.71 7.39 1.99
CA GLU A 273 24.43 7.79 0.60
C GLU A 273 22.93 7.99 0.37
N TYR A 274 22.10 7.10 0.93
CA TYR A 274 20.64 7.17 0.85
C TYR A 274 20.11 8.44 1.52
N GLU A 275 20.63 8.79 2.70
CA GLU A 275 20.29 10.04 3.39
C GLU A 275 20.68 11.27 2.56
N ALA A 276 21.84 11.26 1.91
CA ALA A 276 22.30 12.37 1.08
C ALA A 276 21.41 12.58 -0.16
N VAL A 277 20.95 11.51 -0.80
CA VAL A 277 20.09 11.57 -2.00
C VAL A 277 18.64 11.90 -1.65
N THR A 278 18.15 11.47 -0.48
CA THR A 278 16.79 11.78 -0.02
C THR A 278 16.65 13.13 0.65
N LYS A 279 17.77 13.81 0.94
CA LYS A 279 17.77 15.14 1.54
C LYS A 279 17.05 16.16 0.65
N GLY A 280 15.96 16.71 1.17
CA GLY A 280 15.14 17.72 0.48
C GLY A 280 13.97 17.17 -0.32
N LEU A 281 13.77 15.85 -0.35
CA LEU A 281 12.54 15.25 -0.87
C LEU A 281 11.36 15.48 0.08
N ASN A 282 10.24 15.97 -0.46
CA ASN A 282 9.00 16.05 0.29
C ASN A 282 8.15 14.79 0.08
N ARG A 283 8.26 13.84 1.01
CA ARG A 283 7.53 12.55 1.00
C ARG A 283 6.08 12.66 1.51
N ASN A 284 5.69 13.82 2.02
CA ASN A 284 4.36 14.08 2.57
C ASN A 284 3.52 14.99 1.67
N ALA A 285 4.06 15.41 0.52
CA ALA A 285 3.34 16.22 -0.44
C ALA A 285 2.15 15.42 -1.01
N PRO A 286 0.95 16.02 -1.10
CA PRO A 286 -0.15 15.40 -1.79
C PRO A 286 0.15 15.30 -3.29
N SER A 287 -0.37 14.26 -3.95
CA SER A 287 -0.26 14.10 -5.40
C SER A 287 -1.05 15.20 -6.11
N LEU A 288 -0.36 16.05 -6.86
CA LEU A 288 -0.92 17.14 -7.65
C LEU A 288 -0.64 16.93 -9.14
N PRO A 289 -1.55 17.36 -10.04
CA PRO A 289 -1.28 17.34 -11.47
C PRO A 289 -0.08 18.24 -11.82
N PRO A 290 0.65 17.93 -12.90
CA PRO A 290 1.82 18.69 -13.32
C PRO A 290 1.50 20.18 -13.43
N SER A 291 2.19 20.97 -12.60
CA SER A 291 2.08 22.43 -12.57
C SER A 291 3.43 23.01 -12.98
N SER A 292 3.44 24.15 -13.66
CA SER A 292 4.67 24.85 -14.10
C SER A 292 5.43 25.53 -12.95
N ARG A 293 5.13 25.17 -11.69
CA ARG A 293 5.77 25.76 -10.53
C ARG A 293 7.21 25.26 -10.41
N PRO A 294 8.18 26.16 -10.14
CA PRO A 294 9.60 25.78 -10.09
C PRO A 294 9.91 24.81 -8.94
N GLU A 295 9.17 24.89 -7.83
CA GLU A 295 9.30 23.97 -6.69
C GLU A 295 8.94 22.54 -7.05
N ASP A 296 7.86 22.36 -7.82
CA ASP A 296 7.39 21.05 -8.28
C ASP A 296 8.39 20.42 -9.24
N LEU A 297 8.91 21.20 -10.20
CA LEU A 297 9.95 20.74 -11.13
C LEU A 297 11.23 20.33 -10.39
N LYS A 298 11.61 21.08 -9.35
CA LYS A 298 12.76 20.72 -8.50
C LYS A 298 12.50 19.39 -7.78
N GLN A 299 11.30 19.18 -7.21
CA GLN A 299 10.95 17.91 -6.57
C GLN A 299 10.98 16.74 -7.56
N VAL A 300 10.45 16.90 -8.77
CA VAL A 300 10.53 15.90 -9.85
C VAL A 300 11.98 15.54 -10.15
N SER A 301 12.87 16.54 -10.28
CA SER A 301 14.29 16.30 -10.54
C SER A 301 14.99 15.52 -9.42
N LEU A 302 14.63 15.79 -8.15
CA LEU A 302 15.16 15.07 -6.99
C LEU A 302 14.67 13.62 -6.96
N TRP A 303 13.39 13.37 -7.26
CA TRP A 303 12.84 12.01 -7.35
C TRP A 303 13.48 11.20 -8.46
N LYS A 304 13.68 11.79 -9.66
CA LYS A 304 14.39 11.12 -10.76
C LYS A 304 15.85 10.80 -10.38
N LYS A 305 16.53 11.71 -9.68
CA LYS A 305 17.88 11.47 -9.15
C LYS A 305 17.91 10.31 -8.14
N TYR A 306 16.93 10.23 -7.25
CA TYR A 306 16.80 9.12 -6.30
C TYR A 306 16.59 7.78 -7.00
N ILE A 307 15.67 7.71 -7.96
CA ILE A 307 15.41 6.49 -8.74
C ILE A 307 16.66 6.06 -9.53
N ALA A 308 17.35 7.00 -10.17
CA ALA A 308 18.60 6.72 -10.88
C ALA A 308 19.70 6.19 -9.94
N TRP A 309 19.78 6.71 -8.71
CA TRP A 309 20.70 6.21 -7.70
C TRP A 309 20.36 4.77 -7.27
N GLU A 310 19.09 4.42 -7.03
CA GLU A 310 18.74 3.02 -6.73
C GLU A 310 19.03 2.07 -7.91
N LYS A 311 18.79 2.52 -9.16
CA LYS A 311 19.16 1.76 -10.37
C LYS A 311 20.67 1.55 -10.52
N SER A 312 21.51 2.41 -9.93
CA SER A 312 22.96 2.26 -9.95
C SER A 312 23.50 1.15 -9.03
N ASN A 313 22.62 0.43 -8.33
CA ASN A 313 22.93 -0.64 -7.38
C ASN A 313 23.95 -0.21 -6.30
N PRO A 314 23.55 0.68 -5.36
CA PRO A 314 24.45 1.17 -4.31
C PRO A 314 24.98 0.06 -3.38
N LEU A 315 24.18 -0.99 -3.18
CA LEU A 315 24.52 -2.15 -2.36
C LEU A 315 25.57 -3.07 -3.01
N ARG A 316 25.80 -2.93 -4.32
CA ARG A 316 26.70 -3.79 -5.13
C ARG A 316 26.40 -5.27 -4.92
N THR A 317 25.11 -5.60 -4.84
CA THR A 317 24.66 -6.98 -4.73
C THR A 317 24.57 -7.61 -6.12
N GLU A 318 24.84 -8.91 -6.23
CA GLU A 318 24.65 -9.69 -7.45
C GLU A 318 23.20 -10.19 -7.59
N ASP A 319 22.44 -10.18 -6.50
CA ASP A 319 21.03 -10.58 -6.48
C ASP A 319 20.13 -9.49 -7.09
N GLU A 320 19.70 -9.71 -8.32
CA GLU A 320 18.80 -8.82 -9.07
C GLU A 320 17.42 -8.71 -8.43
N ALA A 321 16.92 -9.74 -7.74
CA ALA A 321 15.61 -9.66 -7.11
C ALA A 321 15.59 -8.60 -6.01
N ILE A 322 16.71 -8.42 -5.30
CA ILE A 322 16.86 -7.34 -4.31
C ILE A 322 16.90 -5.97 -5.00
N ILE A 323 17.63 -5.85 -6.12
CA ILE A 323 17.72 -4.59 -6.88
C ILE A 323 16.34 -4.19 -7.40
N VAL A 324 15.62 -5.11 -8.05
CA VAL A 324 14.27 -4.87 -8.55
C VAL A 324 13.34 -4.47 -7.42
N LYS A 325 13.33 -5.20 -6.29
CA LYS A 325 12.49 -4.83 -5.13
C LYS A 325 12.78 -3.43 -4.60
N ARG A 326 14.05 -3.02 -4.54
CA ARG A 326 14.44 -1.68 -4.06
C ARG A 326 14.04 -0.58 -5.04
N VAL A 327 14.29 -0.77 -6.33
CA VAL A 327 13.90 0.19 -7.37
C VAL A 327 12.37 0.29 -7.47
N THR A 328 11.66 -0.83 -7.41
CA THR A 328 10.19 -0.87 -7.30
C THR A 328 9.71 -0.10 -6.09
N PHE A 329 10.31 -0.31 -4.91
CA PHE A 329 9.99 0.48 -3.73
C PHE A 329 10.22 1.98 -3.96
N GLY A 330 11.32 2.36 -4.61
CA GLY A 330 11.60 3.76 -4.95
C GLY A 330 10.55 4.39 -5.87
N TYR A 331 10.10 3.65 -6.88
CA TYR A 331 9.00 4.08 -7.75
C TYR A 331 7.67 4.16 -6.99
N GLU A 332 7.33 3.19 -6.16
CA GLU A 332 6.10 3.22 -5.35
C GLU A 332 6.07 4.44 -4.41
N GLN A 333 7.20 4.80 -3.78
CA GLN A 333 7.31 6.02 -2.98
C GLN A 333 7.13 7.28 -3.84
N CYS A 334 7.73 7.31 -5.03
CA CYS A 334 7.59 8.43 -5.97
C CYS A 334 6.13 8.63 -6.39
N LEU A 335 5.41 7.54 -6.68
CA LEU A 335 4.00 7.56 -7.09
C LEU A 335 3.05 8.11 -6.01
N LEU A 336 3.44 8.08 -4.73
CA LEU A 336 2.65 8.71 -3.66
C LEU A 336 2.58 10.23 -3.81
N CYS A 337 3.66 10.85 -4.27
CA CYS A 337 3.78 12.31 -4.43
C CYS A 337 3.56 12.77 -5.87
N LEU A 338 3.96 11.96 -6.86
CA LEU A 338 3.93 12.31 -8.29
C LEU A 338 2.99 11.39 -9.08
N GLY A 339 1.92 10.89 -8.46
CA GLY A 339 1.01 9.94 -9.09
C GLY A 339 0.25 10.46 -10.31
N HIS A 340 0.11 11.78 -10.49
CA HIS A 340 -0.53 12.37 -11.69
C HIS A 340 0.40 12.51 -12.90
N TYR A 341 1.68 12.14 -12.77
CA TYR A 341 2.69 12.27 -13.82
C TYR A 341 2.74 10.98 -14.66
N PRO A 342 2.29 10.99 -15.93
CA PRO A 342 2.26 9.78 -16.76
C PRO A 342 3.66 9.23 -17.07
N ASP A 343 4.67 10.09 -17.16
CA ASP A 343 6.06 9.69 -17.42
C ASP A 343 6.60 8.79 -16.30
N VAL A 344 6.29 9.08 -15.03
CA VAL A 344 6.74 8.24 -13.89
C VAL A 344 6.14 6.84 -13.95
N TRP A 345 4.85 6.71 -14.28
CA TRP A 345 4.20 5.40 -14.44
C TRP A 345 4.80 4.62 -15.62
N TYR A 346 5.02 5.29 -16.75
CA TYR A 346 5.61 4.67 -17.92
C TYR A 346 7.06 4.22 -17.66
N GLU A 347 7.89 5.07 -17.05
CA GLU A 347 9.26 4.74 -16.67
C GLU A 347 9.32 3.55 -15.69
N PHE A 348 8.36 3.46 -14.77
CA PHE A 348 8.26 2.34 -13.83
C PHE A 348 7.93 1.02 -14.55
N CYS A 349 6.91 1.02 -15.41
CA CYS A 349 6.55 -0.16 -16.19
C CYS A 349 7.67 -0.58 -17.16
N ALA A 350 8.32 0.37 -17.83
CA ALA A 350 9.43 0.11 -18.73
C ALA A 350 10.62 -0.55 -18.00
N TYR A 351 10.93 -0.09 -16.78
CA TYR A 351 11.96 -0.71 -15.95
C TYR A 351 11.62 -2.16 -15.60
N LEU A 352 10.38 -2.45 -15.20
CA LEU A 352 9.97 -3.82 -14.87
C LEU A 352 9.95 -4.74 -16.10
N GLU A 353 9.56 -4.22 -17.27
CA GLU A 353 9.62 -4.96 -18.53
C GLU A 353 11.07 -5.30 -18.94
N GLU A 354 11.99 -4.34 -18.80
CA GLU A 354 13.42 -4.56 -19.04
C GLU A 354 13.98 -5.67 -18.14
N ASN A 355 13.64 -5.64 -16.84
CA ASN A 355 14.05 -6.69 -15.91
C ASN A 355 13.39 -8.04 -16.22
N SER A 356 12.12 -8.06 -16.64
CA SER A 356 11.45 -9.29 -17.10
C SER A 356 12.20 -9.92 -18.28
N ARG A 357 12.67 -9.11 -19.24
CA ARG A 357 13.47 -9.58 -20.38
C ARG A 357 14.81 -10.16 -19.93
N LEU A 358 15.52 -9.48 -19.05
CA LEU A 358 16.80 -9.96 -18.50
C LEU A 358 16.64 -11.30 -17.75
N MET A 359 15.58 -11.45 -16.96
CA MET A 359 15.31 -12.72 -16.25
C MET A 359 14.98 -13.86 -17.21
N ASN A 360 14.32 -13.55 -18.34
CA ASN A 360 14.07 -14.54 -19.40
C ASN A 360 15.37 -15.00 -20.07
N GLU A 361 16.33 -14.08 -20.31
CA GLU A 361 17.65 -14.41 -20.87
C GLU A 361 18.48 -15.29 -19.94
N LYS A 362 18.34 -15.11 -18.62
CA LYS A 362 18.99 -15.95 -17.60
C LYS A 362 18.35 -17.31 -17.37
N GLY A 363 17.17 -17.55 -17.95
CA GLY A 363 16.44 -18.82 -17.86
C GLY A 363 15.48 -18.94 -16.67
N ASP A 364 15.25 -17.89 -15.88
CA ASP A 364 14.25 -17.91 -14.81
C ASP A 364 12.87 -17.47 -15.32
N ILE A 365 12.15 -18.44 -15.90
CA ILE A 365 10.83 -18.22 -16.50
C ILE A 365 9.77 -17.85 -15.45
N ASN A 366 9.89 -18.35 -14.21
CA ASN A 366 8.90 -18.11 -13.16
C ASN A 366 8.98 -16.66 -12.67
N GLN A 367 10.18 -16.16 -12.41
CA GLN A 367 10.36 -14.75 -12.03
C GLN A 367 10.02 -13.82 -13.19
N CYS A 368 10.31 -14.19 -14.43
CA CYS A 368 9.90 -13.43 -15.61
C CYS A 368 8.36 -13.25 -15.66
N LYS A 369 7.59 -14.33 -15.49
CA LYS A 369 6.12 -14.26 -15.48
C LYS A 369 5.59 -13.42 -14.31
N ALA A 370 6.17 -13.57 -13.12
CA ALA A 370 5.79 -12.77 -11.96
C ALA A 370 5.98 -11.26 -12.21
N LEU A 371 7.12 -10.85 -12.77
CA LEU A 371 7.38 -9.46 -13.11
C LEU A 371 6.41 -8.94 -14.20
N GLN A 372 6.04 -9.75 -15.18
CA GLN A 372 5.04 -9.34 -16.18
C GLN A 372 3.65 -9.13 -15.58
N GLU A 373 3.26 -9.96 -14.61
CA GLU A 373 2.00 -9.79 -13.88
C GLU A 373 2.04 -8.53 -13.01
N GLU A 374 3.18 -8.22 -12.41
CA GLU A 374 3.38 -6.95 -11.69
C GLU A 374 3.22 -5.74 -12.63
N VAL A 375 3.81 -5.77 -13.84
CA VAL A 375 3.64 -4.69 -14.84
C VAL A 375 2.17 -4.47 -15.19
N THR A 376 1.44 -5.55 -15.47
CA THR A 376 -0.01 -5.49 -15.71
C THR A 376 -0.73 -4.85 -14.52
N GLY A 377 -0.40 -5.27 -13.29
CA GLY A 377 -0.99 -4.70 -12.07
C GLY A 377 -0.70 -3.20 -11.89
N VAL A 378 0.49 -2.73 -12.26
CA VAL A 378 0.86 -1.31 -12.23
C VAL A 378 0.04 -0.50 -13.24
N TYR A 379 -0.10 -0.98 -14.49
CA TYR A 379 -0.93 -0.32 -15.49
C TYR A 379 -2.43 -0.32 -15.12
N GLU A 380 -2.95 -1.42 -14.59
CA GLU A 380 -4.34 -1.49 -14.12
C GLU A 380 -4.60 -0.52 -12.96
N ARG A 381 -3.64 -0.37 -12.04
CA ARG A 381 -3.67 0.64 -10.98
C ARG A 381 -3.67 2.06 -11.57
N ALA A 382 -2.79 2.36 -12.52
CA ALA A 382 -2.69 3.68 -13.14
C ALA A 382 -4.01 4.09 -13.82
N THR A 383 -4.57 3.19 -14.64
CA THR A 383 -5.81 3.43 -15.40
C THR A 383 -7.06 3.47 -14.52
N SER A 384 -7.06 2.81 -13.36
CA SER A 384 -8.24 2.74 -12.49
C SER A 384 -8.26 3.78 -11.38
N THR A 385 -7.11 4.36 -11.01
CA THR A 385 -6.99 5.30 -9.87
C THR A 385 -6.95 6.77 -10.30
N LEU A 386 -5.78 7.28 -10.72
CA LEU A 386 -5.54 8.71 -10.98
C LEU A 386 -5.65 9.07 -12.46
N LEU A 387 -5.16 8.20 -13.35
CA LEU A 387 -4.94 8.51 -14.75
C LEU A 387 -6.01 7.87 -15.65
N LYS A 388 -7.27 7.96 -15.22
CA LYS A 388 -8.42 7.43 -15.95
C LYS A 388 -8.55 7.99 -17.37
N HIS A 389 -8.14 9.25 -17.55
CA HIS A 389 -8.26 9.98 -18.82
C HIS A 389 -6.95 10.07 -19.61
N SER A 390 -5.85 9.50 -19.09
CA SER A 390 -4.55 9.61 -19.75
C SER A 390 -4.44 8.64 -20.91
N ILE A 391 -4.56 9.17 -22.13
CA ILE A 391 -4.47 8.39 -23.37
C ILE A 391 -3.11 7.65 -23.47
N LEU A 392 -2.02 8.32 -23.06
CA LEU A 392 -0.65 7.77 -23.15
C LEU A 392 -0.50 6.45 -22.39
N ILE A 393 -1.00 6.39 -21.15
CA ILE A 393 -0.88 5.18 -20.32
C ILE A 393 -1.73 4.04 -20.88
N HIS A 394 -2.91 4.33 -21.40
CA HIS A 394 -3.77 3.32 -22.02
C HIS A 394 -3.12 2.74 -23.29
N PHE A 395 -2.46 3.58 -24.10
CA PHE A 395 -1.71 3.11 -25.27
C PHE A 395 -0.51 2.26 -24.88
N ALA A 396 0.29 2.72 -23.91
CA ALA A 396 1.41 1.92 -23.40
C ALA A 396 0.95 0.57 -22.82
N PHE A 397 -0.19 0.55 -22.12
CA PHE A 397 -0.76 -0.69 -21.58
C PHE A 397 -1.27 -1.62 -22.69
N ALA A 398 -1.93 -1.08 -23.71
CA ALA A 398 -2.38 -1.84 -24.88
C ALA A 398 -1.19 -2.44 -25.66
N ASP A 399 -0.15 -1.65 -25.91
CA ASP A 399 1.06 -2.11 -26.60
C ASP A 399 1.79 -3.20 -25.78
N PHE A 400 1.82 -3.07 -24.45
CA PHE A 400 2.37 -4.09 -23.55
C PHE A 400 1.58 -5.41 -23.61
N GLU A 401 0.26 -5.39 -23.52
CA GLU A 401 -0.57 -6.60 -23.59
C GLU A 401 -0.58 -7.22 -25.00
N GLU A 402 -0.41 -6.40 -26.06
CA GLU A 402 -0.18 -6.89 -27.42
C GLU A 402 1.14 -7.66 -27.53
N SER A 403 2.22 -7.19 -26.90
CA SER A 403 3.52 -7.90 -26.88
C SER A 403 3.42 -9.29 -26.22
N ARG A 404 2.46 -9.47 -25.31
CA ARG A 404 2.14 -10.75 -24.65
C ARG A 404 1.14 -11.62 -25.42
N ASN A 405 0.71 -11.16 -26.60
CA ASN A 405 -0.30 -11.80 -27.46
C ASN A 405 -1.69 -11.95 -26.79
N ARG A 406 -2.06 -11.04 -25.87
CA ARG A 406 -3.38 -11.04 -25.19
C ARG A 406 -4.36 -10.06 -25.85
N LYS A 407 -4.80 -10.39 -27.07
CA LYS A 407 -5.60 -9.49 -27.93
C LYS A 407 -6.95 -9.07 -27.33
N GLU A 408 -7.65 -9.98 -26.65
CA GLU A 408 -8.94 -9.71 -26.01
C GLU A 408 -8.83 -8.59 -24.99
N LYS A 409 -7.79 -8.64 -24.15
CA LYS A 409 -7.52 -7.64 -23.13
C LYS A 409 -7.18 -6.27 -23.72
N VAL A 410 -6.49 -6.25 -24.86
CA VAL A 410 -6.20 -5.01 -25.58
C VAL A 410 -7.49 -4.33 -26.06
N ALA A 411 -8.42 -5.10 -26.63
CA ALA A 411 -9.73 -4.59 -27.03
C ALA A 411 -10.52 -4.06 -25.82
N GLU A 412 -10.48 -4.74 -24.68
CA GLU A 412 -11.09 -4.25 -23.42
C GLU A 412 -10.49 -2.92 -22.96
N ILE A 413 -9.17 -2.74 -23.03
CA ILE A 413 -8.48 -1.49 -22.66
C ILE A 413 -8.95 -0.33 -23.53
N TYR A 414 -9.01 -0.52 -24.85
CA TYR A 414 -9.50 0.50 -25.77
C TYR A 414 -10.98 0.80 -25.56
N ASN A 415 -11.82 -0.22 -25.38
CA ASN A 415 -13.25 -0.02 -25.11
C ASN A 415 -13.48 0.73 -23.79
N LYS A 416 -12.73 0.40 -22.73
CA LYS A 416 -12.79 1.12 -21.44
C LYS A 416 -12.49 2.61 -21.59
N LEU A 417 -11.53 2.97 -22.46
CA LEU A 417 -11.19 4.37 -22.74
C LEU A 417 -12.28 5.07 -23.58
N LEU A 418 -12.94 4.36 -24.49
CA LEU A 418 -14.05 4.89 -25.29
C LEU A 418 -15.35 5.06 -24.48
N ASP A 419 -15.58 4.16 -23.51
CA ASP A 419 -16.72 4.15 -22.60
C ASP A 419 -16.60 5.21 -21.50
N ALA A 420 -15.40 5.72 -21.23
CA ALA A 420 -15.17 6.90 -20.40
C ALA A 420 -15.73 8.14 -21.14
N LYS A 421 -17.05 8.34 -21.05
CA LYS A 421 -17.81 9.45 -21.65
C LYS A 421 -17.58 10.79 -20.94
N ASP A 422 -16.35 11.07 -20.54
CA ASP A 422 -16.01 12.38 -20.01
C ASP A 422 -15.86 13.38 -21.16
N SER A 423 -16.48 14.54 -20.98
CA SER A 423 -16.72 15.56 -22.01
C SER A 423 -15.45 16.27 -22.54
N ASN A 424 -14.25 15.83 -22.14
CA ASN A 424 -12.97 16.52 -22.42
C ASN A 424 -11.93 15.64 -23.12
N ILE A 425 -12.26 14.40 -23.50
CA ILE A 425 -11.35 13.51 -24.25
C ILE A 425 -11.83 13.43 -25.69
N ASP A 426 -10.93 13.76 -26.62
CA ASP A 426 -11.13 13.50 -28.05
C ASP A 426 -10.92 12.00 -28.34
N PRO A 427 -11.98 11.24 -28.67
CA PRO A 427 -11.87 9.80 -28.94
C PRO A 427 -11.17 9.49 -30.26
N THR A 428 -10.95 10.50 -31.11
CA THR A 428 -10.40 10.33 -32.47
C THR A 428 -9.07 9.62 -32.44
N LEU A 429 -8.15 10.04 -31.56
CA LEU A 429 -6.83 9.43 -31.44
C LEU A 429 -6.92 7.99 -30.93
N VAL A 430 -7.86 7.71 -30.03
CA VAL A 430 -8.11 6.37 -29.48
C VAL A 430 -8.62 5.45 -30.58
N TYR A 431 -9.57 5.90 -31.40
CA TYR A 431 -10.07 5.15 -32.55
C TYR A 431 -8.98 4.91 -33.60
N ILE A 432 -8.12 5.89 -33.88
CA ILE A 432 -6.99 5.72 -34.82
C ILE A 432 -6.06 4.62 -34.32
N GLN A 433 -5.68 4.67 -33.04
CA GLN A 433 -4.75 3.67 -32.49
C GLN A 433 -5.41 2.29 -32.40
N TYR A 434 -6.68 2.21 -31.97
CA TYR A 434 -7.41 0.95 -31.91
C TYR A 434 -7.60 0.32 -33.31
N MET A 435 -7.87 1.15 -34.32
CA MET A 435 -7.96 0.72 -35.72
C MET A 435 -6.63 0.16 -36.24
N LYS A 436 -5.50 0.81 -35.91
CA LYS A 436 -4.16 0.31 -36.25
C LYS A 436 -3.87 -1.04 -35.61
N PHE A 437 -4.21 -1.20 -34.32
CA PHE A 437 -4.11 -2.47 -33.59
C PHE A 437 -4.97 -3.56 -34.26
N ALA A 438 -6.27 -3.31 -34.46
CA ALA A 438 -7.19 -4.28 -35.06
C ALA A 438 -6.71 -4.74 -36.45
N ARG A 439 -6.16 -3.81 -37.25
CA ARG A 439 -5.59 -4.15 -38.55
C ARG A 439 -4.36 -5.07 -38.43
N ARG A 440 -3.45 -4.76 -37.51
CA ARG A 440 -2.19 -5.50 -37.30
C ARG A 440 -2.42 -6.89 -36.72
N SER A 441 -3.36 -7.03 -35.79
CA SER A 441 -3.53 -8.26 -35.00
C SER A 441 -4.66 -9.16 -35.51
N GLU A 442 -5.73 -8.60 -36.10
CA GLU A 442 -6.97 -9.31 -36.48
C GLU A 442 -7.32 -9.16 -37.98
N GLY A 443 -6.64 -8.26 -38.70
CA GLY A 443 -6.77 -8.08 -40.14
C GLY A 443 -7.78 -7.00 -40.56
N ILE A 444 -8.08 -6.97 -41.88
CA ILE A 444 -8.80 -5.85 -42.51
C ILE A 444 -10.26 -5.73 -42.05
N LYS A 445 -10.96 -6.85 -41.86
CA LYS A 445 -12.39 -6.85 -41.46
C LYS A 445 -12.58 -6.21 -40.07
N ALA A 446 -11.72 -6.55 -39.12
CA ALA A 446 -11.74 -5.99 -37.77
C ALA A 446 -11.49 -4.47 -37.79
N ALA A 447 -10.49 -4.02 -38.56
CA ALA A 447 -10.20 -2.60 -38.73
C ALA A 447 -11.40 -1.81 -39.28
N ARG A 448 -12.12 -2.37 -40.27
CA ARG A 448 -13.34 -1.75 -40.84
C ARG A 448 -14.49 -1.70 -39.85
N ASN A 449 -14.61 -2.69 -38.96
CA ASN A 449 -15.60 -2.66 -37.87
C ASN A 449 -15.30 -1.56 -36.85
N VAL A 450 -14.03 -1.36 -36.50
CA VAL A 450 -13.61 -0.24 -35.64
C VAL A 450 -13.89 1.10 -36.32
N PHE A 451 -13.56 1.23 -37.61
CA PHE A 451 -13.88 2.44 -38.39
C PHE A 451 -15.39 2.71 -38.45
N LYS A 452 -16.23 1.68 -38.62
CA LYS A 452 -17.68 1.81 -38.56
C LYS A 452 -18.13 2.41 -37.22
N ARG A 453 -17.64 1.88 -36.09
CA ARG A 453 -17.93 2.40 -34.75
C ARG A 453 -17.47 3.86 -34.59
N ALA A 454 -16.30 4.21 -35.12
CA ALA A 454 -15.78 5.57 -35.04
C ALA A 454 -16.66 6.59 -35.79
N ARG A 455 -17.27 6.19 -36.92
CA ARG A 455 -18.22 7.04 -37.68
C ARG A 455 -19.56 7.23 -36.96
N GLU A 456 -19.96 6.26 -36.15
CA GLU A 456 -21.20 6.31 -35.36
C GLU A 456 -21.03 7.17 -34.09
N ASP A 457 -19.79 7.44 -33.64
CA ASP A 457 -19.52 8.33 -32.51
C ASP A 457 -19.45 9.80 -32.96
N PRO A 458 -20.37 10.68 -32.49
CA PRO A 458 -20.40 12.10 -32.87
C PRO A 458 -19.21 12.91 -32.34
N ARG A 459 -18.42 12.35 -31.41
CA ARG A 459 -17.22 13.01 -30.86
C ARG A 459 -15.99 12.87 -31.76
N SER A 460 -16.04 11.99 -32.76
CA SER A 460 -14.91 11.71 -33.65
C SER A 460 -14.67 12.85 -34.64
N GLY A 461 -13.43 13.32 -34.73
CA GLY A 461 -12.93 14.30 -35.69
C GLY A 461 -12.59 13.69 -37.05
N SER A 462 -12.26 14.56 -38.03
CA SER A 462 -11.98 14.18 -39.41
C SER A 462 -10.69 13.36 -39.60
N GLN A 463 -9.80 13.35 -38.61
CA GLN A 463 -8.51 12.68 -38.66
C GLN A 463 -8.65 11.15 -38.81
N ILE A 464 -9.75 10.56 -38.31
CA ILE A 464 -10.02 9.12 -38.44
C ILE A 464 -10.22 8.70 -39.90
N TYR A 465 -10.89 9.52 -40.71
CA TYR A 465 -11.12 9.27 -42.13
C TYR A 465 -9.81 9.28 -42.91
N THR A 466 -8.96 10.28 -42.64
CA THR A 466 -7.62 10.37 -43.26
C THR A 466 -6.78 9.15 -42.91
N CYS A 467 -6.74 8.75 -41.63
CA CYS A 467 -6.00 7.57 -41.20
C CYS A 467 -6.54 6.28 -41.81
N SER A 468 -7.87 6.13 -41.91
CA SER A 468 -8.51 4.95 -42.48
C SER A 468 -8.22 4.82 -43.98
N ALA A 469 -8.34 5.92 -44.73
CA ALA A 469 -8.04 5.98 -46.15
C ALA A 469 -6.56 5.65 -46.44
N LEU A 470 -5.62 6.26 -45.71
CA LEU A 470 -4.19 5.97 -45.86
C LEU A 470 -3.85 4.52 -45.49
N MET A 471 -4.56 3.93 -44.53
CA MET A 471 -4.36 2.55 -44.11
C MET A 471 -4.90 1.54 -45.15
N GLU A 472 -5.96 1.85 -45.89
CA GLU A 472 -6.39 1.05 -47.05
C GLU A 472 -5.43 1.26 -48.24
N TYR A 473 -5.07 2.50 -48.57
CA TYR A 473 -4.12 2.78 -49.65
C TYR A 473 -2.77 2.07 -49.50
N ASN A 474 -2.14 2.20 -48.33
CA ASN A 474 -0.78 1.67 -48.13
C ASN A 474 -0.74 0.16 -47.88
N CYS A 475 -1.77 -0.41 -47.24
CA CYS A 475 -1.73 -1.83 -46.87
C CYS A 475 -2.56 -2.73 -47.81
N SER A 476 -3.76 -2.31 -48.21
CA SER A 476 -4.62 -3.10 -49.13
C SER A 476 -4.43 -2.70 -50.60
N LYS A 477 -3.73 -1.59 -50.89
CA LYS A 477 -3.49 -1.06 -52.24
C LYS A 477 -4.77 -0.80 -53.04
N ASP A 478 -5.90 -0.61 -52.36
CA ASP A 478 -7.20 -0.39 -52.96
C ASP A 478 -7.48 1.12 -53.09
N THR A 479 -7.22 1.67 -54.28
CA THR A 479 -7.43 3.09 -54.56
C THR A 479 -8.90 3.48 -54.60
N ASN A 480 -9.80 2.56 -54.97
CA ASN A 480 -11.23 2.85 -55.08
C ASN A 480 -11.86 3.03 -53.70
N VAL A 481 -11.51 2.16 -52.75
CA VAL A 481 -11.96 2.29 -51.35
C VAL A 481 -11.34 3.52 -50.70
N THR A 482 -10.09 3.84 -51.02
CA THR A 482 -9.40 5.04 -50.52
C THR A 482 -10.13 6.32 -50.93
N CYS A 483 -10.46 6.49 -52.21
CA CYS A 483 -11.18 7.67 -52.69
C CYS A 483 -12.55 7.80 -52.01
N LYS A 484 -13.29 6.69 -51.85
CA LYS A 484 -14.60 6.66 -51.17
C LYS A 484 -14.57 7.00 -49.68
N ILE A 485 -13.41 6.92 -49.02
CA ILE A 485 -13.27 7.30 -47.60
C ILE A 485 -12.90 8.79 -47.48
N PHE A 486 -12.25 9.35 -48.50
CA PHE A 486 -11.91 10.77 -48.57
C PHE A 486 -13.07 11.64 -49.09
N GLU A 487 -13.84 11.12 -50.05
CA GLU A 487 -15.17 11.64 -50.43
C GLU A 487 -16.16 11.51 -49.26
#